data_AF-A0A6H0ZP70-F1
#
_entry.id   AF-A0A6H0ZP70-F1
#
_cell.length_a   1.000
_cell.length_b   1.000
_cell.length_c   1.000
_cell.angle_alpha   90.00
_cell.angle_beta   90.00
_cell.angle_gamma   90.00
#
_symmetry.space_group_name_H-M   'P 1'
#
loop_
_entity.id
_entity.type
_entity.pdbx_description
1 polymer ?
#
loop_
_entity_poly.entity_id
_entity_poly.type
_entity_poly.pdbx_seq_one_letter_code
_entity_poly.pdbx_strand_id
1 'polypeptide(L)'
;MSVISVAHGWQRILAAAVEEAAALPEEWCFEITEAECVDGALKLSATYNAFDVPLDDHLPQDLKLPHPWRSMMRIRETARVKSLATCECCGREGKLIDAGESARVRCVRHEDVVDAVEWSVNPVGFMFDSAEAAMAHFLGDYGAGLEMMRDLARDDEDPETRH
;
A
#
# COMPACT_ATOMS: atom_id res chain seq x y z
N MET A 1 -14.09 -0.87 11.98
CA MET A 1 -13.18 -0.94 10.81
C MET A 1 -11.91 -1.63 11.25
N SER A 2 -11.57 -2.73 10.58
CA SER A 2 -10.26 -3.36 10.69
C SER A 2 -9.16 -2.37 10.30
N VAL A 3 -8.06 -2.34 11.04
CA VAL A 3 -6.88 -1.57 10.67
C VAL A 3 -6.14 -2.39 9.61
N ILE A 4 -6.26 -1.99 8.35
CA ILE A 4 -5.58 -2.65 7.21
C ILE A 4 -4.26 -1.92 6.97
N SER A 5 -3.14 -2.63 7.15
CA SER A 5 -1.81 -2.10 6.85
C SER A 5 -1.47 -2.29 5.37
N VAL A 6 -0.90 -1.25 4.76
CA VAL A 6 -0.35 -1.28 3.41
C VAL A 6 0.93 -0.45 3.37
N ALA A 7 1.72 -0.61 2.30
CA ALA A 7 2.84 0.28 2.04
C ALA A 7 2.41 1.76 2.06
N HIS A 8 3.25 2.63 2.62
CA HIS A 8 2.92 4.04 2.86
C HIS A 8 2.44 4.76 1.58
N GLY A 9 3.14 4.57 0.47
CA GLY A 9 2.78 5.14 -0.83
C GLY A 9 1.48 4.61 -1.43
N TRP A 10 0.96 3.49 -0.94
CA TRP A 10 -0.30 2.89 -1.39
C TRP A 10 -1.49 3.22 -0.50
N GLN A 11 -1.31 3.95 0.61
CA GLN A 11 -2.40 4.34 1.50
C GLN A 11 -3.54 5.06 0.77
N ARG A 12 -3.22 5.92 -0.20
CA ARG A 12 -4.23 6.60 -1.04
C ARG A 12 -4.98 5.65 -1.96
N ILE A 13 -4.33 4.59 -2.43
CA ILE A 13 -4.96 3.56 -3.27
C ILE A 13 -5.96 2.76 -2.43
N LEU A 14 -5.54 2.35 -1.22
CA LEU A 14 -6.43 1.67 -0.27
C LEU A 14 -7.62 2.57 0.12
N ALA A 15 -7.37 3.85 0.44
CA ALA A 15 -8.43 4.79 0.80
C ALA A 15 -9.48 4.93 -0.31
N ALA A 16 -9.04 5.09 -1.56
CA ALA A 16 -9.95 5.17 -2.71
C ALA A 16 -10.73 3.86 -2.92
N ALA A 17 -10.10 2.71 -2.70
CA ALA A 17 -10.78 1.42 -2.80
C ALA A 17 -11.85 1.25 -1.69
N VAL A 18 -11.55 1.68 -0.46
CA VAL A 18 -12.50 1.67 0.67
C VAL A 18 -13.65 2.64 0.43
N GLU A 19 -13.39 3.83 -0.12
CA GLU A 19 -14.42 4.79 -0.50
C GLU A 19 -15.34 4.23 -1.59
N GLU A 20 -14.78 3.62 -2.63
CA GLU A 20 -15.57 2.98 -3.69
C GLU A 20 -16.42 1.82 -3.13
N ALA A 21 -15.85 1.01 -2.22
CA ALA A 21 -16.56 -0.06 -1.53
C ALA A 21 -17.72 0.46 -0.67
N ALA A 22 -17.51 1.57 0.05
CA ALA A 22 -18.53 2.19 0.90
C ALA A 22 -19.68 2.84 0.09
N ALA A 23 -19.44 3.17 -1.18
CA ALA A 23 -20.47 3.67 -2.10
C ALA A 23 -21.33 2.55 -2.74
N LEU A 24 -21.03 1.28 -2.48
CA LEU A 24 -21.85 0.16 -2.94
C LEU A 24 -23.14 0.03 -2.11
N PRO A 25 -24.18 -0.66 -2.64
CA PRO A 25 -25.42 -0.90 -1.90
C PRO A 25 -25.19 -1.50 -0.51
N GLU A 26 -25.83 -0.95 0.51
CA GLU A 26 -25.66 -1.33 1.92
C GLU A 26 -26.06 -2.80 2.17
N GLU A 27 -27.05 -3.30 1.41
CA GLU A 27 -27.55 -4.68 1.52
C GLU A 27 -26.48 -5.72 1.18
N TRP A 28 -25.46 -5.33 0.41
CA TRP A 28 -24.37 -6.22 0.04
C TRP A 28 -23.40 -6.47 1.18
N CYS A 29 -23.46 -5.70 2.28
CA CYS A 29 -22.53 -5.77 3.41
C CYS A 29 -21.07 -5.85 2.93
N PHE A 30 -20.72 -5.03 1.95
CA PHE A 30 -19.43 -5.08 1.29
C PHE A 30 -18.38 -4.37 2.16
N GLU A 31 -17.35 -5.10 2.58
CA GLU A 31 -16.24 -4.56 3.38
C GLU A 31 -14.92 -5.11 2.87
N ILE A 32 -13.96 -4.22 2.60
CA ILE A 32 -12.56 -4.62 2.34
C ILE A 32 -11.96 -4.99 3.69
N THR A 33 -11.42 -6.20 3.80
CA THR A 33 -10.96 -6.77 5.08
C THR A 33 -9.46 -6.91 5.16
N GLU A 34 -8.77 -7.01 4.02
CA GLU A 34 -7.34 -7.33 3.97
C GLU A 34 -6.68 -6.73 2.72
N ALA A 35 -5.40 -6.41 2.86
CA ALA A 35 -4.54 -5.98 1.79
C ALA A 35 -3.16 -6.63 1.94
N GLU A 36 -2.62 -7.14 0.84
CA GLU A 36 -1.30 -7.77 0.80
C GLU A 36 -0.54 -7.35 -0.47
N CYS A 37 0.79 -7.42 -0.42
CA CYS A 37 1.64 -7.25 -1.59
C CYS A 37 1.92 -8.62 -2.21
N VAL A 38 1.55 -8.81 -3.48
CA VAL A 38 1.78 -10.04 -4.24
C VAL A 38 2.35 -9.68 -5.60
N ASP A 39 3.54 -10.20 -5.90
CA ASP A 39 4.29 -9.91 -7.13
C ASP A 39 4.46 -8.38 -7.36
N GLY A 40 4.75 -7.64 -6.29
CA GLY A 40 4.94 -6.18 -6.33
C GLY A 40 3.64 -5.39 -6.56
N ALA A 41 2.47 -6.02 -6.40
CA ALA A 41 1.19 -5.36 -6.57
C ALA A 41 0.29 -5.51 -5.35
N LEU A 42 -0.53 -4.50 -5.09
CA LEU A 42 -1.56 -4.51 -4.07
C LEU A 42 -2.68 -5.47 -4.47
N LYS A 43 -2.91 -6.48 -3.63
CA LYS A 43 -4.06 -7.38 -3.70
C LYS A 43 -4.96 -7.12 -2.51
N LEU A 44 -6.24 -6.85 -2.81
CA LEU A 44 -7.28 -6.60 -1.81
C LEU A 44 -8.19 -7.83 -1.68
N SER A 45 -8.58 -8.14 -0.45
CA SER A 45 -9.63 -9.10 -0.13
C SER A 45 -10.80 -8.38 0.54
N ALA A 46 -12.01 -8.90 0.33
CA ALA A 46 -13.24 -8.30 0.83
C ALA A 46 -14.26 -9.38 1.19
N THR A 47 -15.13 -9.06 2.14
CA THR A 47 -16.34 -9.81 2.47
C THR A 47 -17.55 -9.11 1.88
N TYR A 48 -18.52 -9.88 1.38
CA TYR A 48 -19.78 -9.37 0.86
C TYR A 48 -20.82 -10.48 0.77
N ASN A 49 -22.10 -10.10 0.78
CA ASN A 49 -23.22 -10.98 0.50
C ASN A 49 -23.47 -11.01 -1.01
N ALA A 50 -23.07 -12.09 -1.68
CA ALA A 50 -23.28 -12.24 -3.12
C ALA A 50 -24.76 -12.41 -3.51
N PHE A 51 -25.60 -12.87 -2.56
CA PHE A 51 -26.97 -13.35 -2.81
C PHE A 51 -27.01 -14.42 -3.92
N ASP A 52 -28.21 -14.93 -4.24
CA ASP A 52 -28.41 -15.81 -5.41
C ASP A 52 -28.49 -15.00 -6.72
N VAL A 53 -27.64 -13.97 -6.88
CA VAL A 53 -27.60 -13.16 -8.11
C VAL A 53 -26.79 -13.92 -9.16
N PRO A 54 -27.39 -14.34 -10.29
CA PRO A 54 -26.66 -15.11 -11.30
C PRO A 54 -25.57 -14.27 -11.98
N LEU A 55 -24.38 -14.85 -12.09
CA LEU A 55 -23.29 -14.36 -12.93
C LEU A 55 -23.55 -14.78 -14.39
N ASP A 56 -24.54 -14.18 -15.04
CA ASP A 56 -24.73 -14.42 -16.47
C ASP A 56 -23.69 -13.59 -17.26
N ASP A 57 -22.68 -14.28 -17.77
CA ASP A 57 -21.61 -13.70 -18.58
C ASP A 57 -22.02 -13.50 -20.04
N HIS A 58 -23.07 -14.19 -20.50
CA HIS A 58 -23.57 -14.12 -21.87
C HIS A 58 -24.46 -12.90 -22.14
N LEU A 59 -24.97 -12.26 -21.08
CA LEU A 59 -25.75 -11.02 -21.23
C LEU A 59 -24.87 -9.84 -21.69
N PRO A 60 -25.40 -8.96 -22.57
CA PRO A 60 -24.84 -7.64 -22.82
C PRO A 60 -24.62 -6.83 -21.53
N GLN A 61 -23.62 -5.93 -21.53
CA GLN A 61 -23.16 -5.22 -20.33
C GLN A 61 -24.25 -4.34 -19.68
N ASP A 62 -25.12 -3.76 -20.48
CA ASP A 62 -26.27 -2.96 -20.07
C ASP A 62 -27.38 -3.79 -19.39
N LEU A 63 -27.40 -5.11 -19.62
CA LEU A 63 -28.35 -6.04 -19.01
C LEU A 63 -27.76 -6.81 -17.82
N LYS A 64 -26.46 -6.64 -17.55
CA LYS A 64 -25.79 -7.28 -16.43
C LYS A 64 -26.22 -6.63 -15.12
N LEU A 65 -26.80 -7.42 -14.23
CA LEU A 65 -27.13 -6.96 -12.88
C LEU A 65 -25.84 -6.58 -12.13
N PRO A 66 -25.86 -5.50 -11.33
CA PRO A 66 -24.78 -5.19 -10.41
C PRO A 66 -24.56 -6.38 -9.47
N HIS A 67 -23.33 -6.91 -9.44
CA HIS A 67 -22.99 -8.09 -8.66
C HIS A 67 -21.80 -7.80 -7.73
N PRO A 68 -21.89 -8.10 -6.42
CA PRO A 68 -20.83 -7.83 -5.44
C PRO A 68 -19.44 -8.36 -5.84
N TRP A 69 -19.36 -9.61 -6.30
CA TRP A 69 -18.10 -10.19 -6.84
C TRP A 69 -17.53 -9.39 -8.03
N ARG A 70 -18.36 -8.91 -8.96
CA ARG A 70 -17.88 -8.09 -10.10
C ARG A 70 -17.34 -6.74 -9.62
N SER A 71 -18.02 -6.13 -8.64
CA SER A 71 -17.52 -4.91 -7.99
C SER A 71 -16.18 -5.17 -7.27
N MET A 72 -16.05 -6.28 -6.55
CA MET A 72 -14.79 -6.69 -5.92
C MET A 72 -13.68 -6.84 -6.95
N MET A 73 -13.92 -7.58 -8.05
CA MET A 73 -12.91 -7.78 -9.09
C MET A 73 -12.48 -6.45 -9.73
N ARG A 74 -13.43 -5.54 -9.99
CA ARG A 74 -13.13 -4.19 -10.51
C ARG A 74 -12.28 -3.37 -9.54
N ILE A 75 -12.68 -3.29 -8.28
CA ILE A 75 -11.96 -2.54 -7.24
C ILE A 75 -10.54 -3.11 -7.08
N ARG A 76 -10.44 -4.43 -6.98
CA ARG A 76 -9.16 -5.15 -6.85
C ARG A 76 -8.24 -4.89 -8.04
N GLU A 77 -8.75 -5.00 -9.27
CA GLU A 77 -7.92 -4.79 -10.46
C GLU A 77 -7.49 -3.33 -10.61
N THR A 78 -8.38 -2.39 -10.28
CA THR A 78 -8.05 -0.96 -10.27
C THR A 78 -6.94 -0.66 -9.26
N ALA A 79 -7.03 -1.22 -8.05
CA ALA A 79 -6.01 -1.09 -7.03
C ALA A 79 -4.68 -1.73 -7.47
N ARG A 80 -4.73 -2.93 -8.06
CA ARG A 80 -3.57 -3.65 -8.61
C ARG A 80 -2.85 -2.80 -9.66
N VAL A 81 -3.55 -2.32 -10.68
CA VAL A 81 -2.97 -1.51 -11.76
C VAL A 81 -2.35 -0.22 -11.20
N LYS A 82 -3.02 0.48 -10.29
CA LYS A 82 -2.47 1.68 -9.66
C LYS A 82 -1.21 1.38 -8.86
N SER A 83 -1.19 0.29 -8.10
CA SER A 83 -0.04 -0.08 -7.27
C SER A 83 1.20 -0.40 -8.10
N LEU A 84 1.05 -1.08 -9.25
CA LEU A 84 2.14 -1.41 -10.16
C LEU A 84 2.87 -0.19 -10.76
N ALA A 85 2.21 0.97 -10.77
CA ALA A 85 2.77 2.23 -11.24
C ALA A 85 3.11 3.21 -10.10
N THR A 86 2.90 2.82 -8.83
CA THR A 86 3.02 3.72 -7.67
C THR A 86 4.08 3.20 -6.71
N CYS A 87 5.11 4.00 -6.45
CA CYS A 87 6.15 3.71 -5.48
C CYS A 87 5.56 3.44 -4.09
N GLU A 88 5.90 2.28 -3.52
CA GLU A 88 5.44 1.84 -2.19
C GLU A 88 5.91 2.75 -1.05
N CYS A 89 7.06 3.40 -1.19
CA CYS A 89 7.60 4.28 -0.14
C CYS A 89 6.88 5.64 -0.07
N CYS A 90 6.60 6.28 -1.23
CA CYS A 90 6.20 7.70 -1.26
C CYS A 90 4.99 8.04 -2.15
N GLY A 91 4.44 7.08 -2.89
CA GLY A 91 3.23 7.29 -3.69
C GLY A 91 3.44 8.01 -5.03
N ARG A 92 4.69 8.28 -5.43
CA ARG A 92 5.01 8.83 -6.76
C ARG A 92 5.00 7.75 -7.83
N GLU A 93 4.97 8.16 -9.09
CA GLU A 93 5.16 7.24 -10.21
C GLU A 93 6.45 6.42 -10.04
N GLY A 94 6.31 5.10 -10.11
CA GLY A 94 7.37 4.13 -9.92
C GLY A 94 7.34 3.06 -10.99
N LYS A 95 8.34 2.19 -10.96
CA LYS A 95 8.44 1.02 -11.83
C LYS A 95 8.63 -0.22 -10.99
N LEU A 96 8.14 -1.33 -11.50
CA LEU A 96 8.37 -2.64 -10.91
C LEU A 96 9.87 -2.97 -10.99
N ILE A 97 10.43 -3.34 -9.86
CA ILE A 97 11.79 -3.83 -9.68
C ILE A 97 11.67 -5.27 -9.21
N ASP A 98 12.57 -6.11 -9.73
CA ASP A 98 12.66 -7.54 -9.39
C ASP A 98 11.41 -8.35 -9.82
N ALA A 99 11.30 -9.60 -9.36
CA ALA A 99 10.21 -10.51 -9.69
C ALA A 99 9.86 -11.46 -8.52
N GLY A 100 8.62 -11.96 -8.51
CA GLY A 100 8.15 -12.91 -7.49
C GLY A 100 8.02 -12.26 -6.11
N GLU A 101 8.50 -12.95 -5.07
CA GLU A 101 8.35 -12.54 -3.67
C GLU A 101 9.13 -11.25 -3.32
N SER A 102 10.19 -10.93 -4.06
CA SER A 102 10.97 -9.70 -3.88
C SER A 102 10.51 -8.56 -4.79
N ALA A 103 9.49 -8.79 -5.62
CA ALA A 103 8.97 -7.77 -6.53
C ALA A 103 8.42 -6.57 -5.76
N ARG A 104 8.84 -5.38 -6.19
CA ARG A 104 8.56 -4.12 -5.49
C ARG A 104 8.48 -2.95 -6.45
N VAL A 105 7.60 -1.99 -6.19
CA VAL A 105 7.46 -0.79 -7.03
C VAL A 105 8.18 0.37 -6.36
N ARG A 106 9.17 0.94 -7.05
CA ARG A 106 9.98 2.06 -6.56
C ARG A 106 10.07 3.18 -7.60
N CYS A 107 10.17 4.41 -7.12
CA CYS A 107 10.56 5.54 -7.96
C CYS A 107 12.08 5.70 -7.93
N VAL A 108 12.64 6.54 -8.81
CA VAL A 108 14.08 6.79 -8.93
C VAL A 108 14.75 7.22 -7.61
N ARG A 109 13.98 7.79 -6.66
CA ARG A 109 14.50 8.20 -5.34
C ARG A 109 14.56 7.06 -4.31
N HIS A 110 13.86 5.96 -4.56
CA HIS A 110 13.74 4.82 -3.66
C HIS A 110 14.18 3.51 -4.33
N GLU A 111 14.85 3.58 -5.49
CA GLU A 111 15.30 2.40 -6.23
C GLU A 111 16.20 1.50 -5.37
N ASP A 112 17.12 2.11 -4.63
CA ASP A 112 18.05 1.42 -3.74
C ASP A 112 17.57 1.34 -2.29
N VAL A 113 16.31 1.74 -2.02
CA VAL A 113 15.76 1.69 -0.66
C VAL A 113 15.28 0.29 -0.36
N VAL A 114 16.05 -0.39 0.48
CA VAL A 114 15.76 -1.69 1.06
C VAL A 114 14.98 -1.55 2.37
N ASP A 115 14.24 -2.59 2.76
CA ASP A 115 13.55 -2.58 4.04
C ASP A 115 14.51 -2.82 5.22
N ALA A 116 14.03 -2.61 6.45
CA ALA A 116 14.86 -2.74 7.65
C ALA A 116 15.40 -4.17 7.85
N VAL A 117 14.69 -5.20 7.37
CA VAL A 117 15.14 -6.59 7.48
C VAL A 117 16.29 -6.84 6.52
N GLU A 118 16.14 -6.45 5.25
CA GLU A 118 17.18 -6.55 4.23
C GLU A 118 18.42 -5.72 4.62
N TRP A 119 18.20 -4.49 5.12
CA TRP A 119 19.29 -3.66 5.65
C TRP A 119 19.95 -4.27 6.88
N SER A 120 19.27 -5.06 7.71
CA SER A 120 19.90 -5.67 8.89
C SER A 120 20.88 -6.78 8.55
N VAL A 121 20.77 -7.37 7.35
CA VAL A 121 21.61 -8.47 6.88
C VAL A 121 22.78 -7.97 6.02
N ASN A 122 22.51 -7.01 5.12
CA ASN A 122 23.47 -6.55 4.11
C ASN A 122 24.82 -6.00 4.67
N PRO A 123 24.84 -5.20 5.75
CA PRO A 123 26.07 -4.61 6.26
C PRO A 123 26.80 -5.53 7.26
N VAL A 124 26.27 -6.72 7.59
CA VAL A 124 26.92 -7.68 8.49
C VAL A 124 28.08 -8.37 7.78
N GLY A 125 29.25 -8.39 8.41
CA GLY A 125 30.50 -8.91 7.84
C GLY A 125 31.23 -7.94 6.91
N PHE A 126 30.58 -6.85 6.48
CA PHE A 126 31.22 -5.76 5.73
C PHE A 126 31.47 -4.53 6.60
N MET A 127 30.48 -4.10 7.37
CA MET A 127 30.53 -2.90 8.24
C MET A 127 30.28 -3.21 9.71
N PHE A 128 29.47 -4.23 10.03
CA PHE A 128 29.12 -4.60 11.41
C PHE A 128 29.38 -6.08 11.67
N ASP A 129 29.70 -6.41 12.93
CA ASP A 129 29.98 -7.80 13.34
C ASP A 129 28.72 -8.64 13.54
N SER A 130 27.54 -8.03 13.65
CA SER A 130 26.26 -8.71 13.84
C SER A 130 25.07 -7.91 13.31
N ALA A 131 23.96 -8.60 13.04
CA ALA A 131 22.69 -7.96 12.63
C ALA A 131 22.12 -7.04 13.72
N GLU A 132 22.35 -7.37 15.00
CA GLU A 132 21.93 -6.55 16.13
C GLU A 132 22.67 -5.20 16.14
N ALA A 133 23.99 -5.21 15.89
CA ALA A 133 24.79 -3.99 15.78
C ALA A 133 24.39 -3.14 14.57
N ALA A 134 24.12 -3.78 13.42
CA ALA A 134 23.63 -3.10 12.22
C ALA A 134 22.26 -2.43 12.44
N MET A 135 21.33 -3.14 13.09
CA MET A 135 19.99 -2.62 13.42
C MET A 135 20.06 -1.46 14.43
N ALA A 136 20.89 -1.59 15.47
CA ALA A 136 21.09 -0.51 16.45
C ALA A 136 21.65 0.77 15.80
N HIS A 137 22.59 0.63 14.86
CA HIS A 137 23.11 1.77 14.09
C HIS A 137 22.01 2.40 13.20
N PHE A 138 21.25 1.60 12.47
CA PHE A 138 20.12 2.07 11.65
C PHE A 138 19.09 2.85 12.49
N LEU A 139 18.71 2.32 13.66
CA LEU A 139 17.77 2.99 14.56
C LEU A 139 18.34 4.27 15.17
N GLY A 140 19.66 4.33 15.42
CA GLY A 140 20.33 5.55 15.87
C GLY A 140 20.30 6.68 14.83
N ASP A 141 20.55 6.34 13.57
CA ASP A 141 20.58 7.30 12.45
C ASP A 141 19.17 7.83 12.11
N TYR A 142 18.17 6.95 12.07
CA TYR A 142 16.77 7.35 11.89
C TYR A 142 16.12 7.98 13.13
N GLY A 143 16.63 7.72 14.35
CA GLY A 143 16.16 8.35 15.58
C GLY A 143 16.32 9.88 15.53
N ALA A 144 17.48 10.35 15.07
CA ALA A 144 17.72 11.77 14.83
C ALA A 144 16.86 12.33 13.69
N GLY A 145 16.63 11.54 12.63
CA GLY A 145 15.72 11.93 11.53
C GLY A 145 14.25 12.04 11.94
N LEU A 146 13.78 11.18 12.85
CA LEU A 146 12.43 11.23 13.42
C LEU A 146 12.24 12.39 14.38
N GLU A 147 13.26 12.74 15.18
CA GLU A 147 13.27 13.97 15.98
C GLU A 147 13.27 15.21 15.07
N MET A 148 14.12 15.25 14.05
CA MET A 148 14.16 16.36 13.08
C MET A 148 12.84 16.53 12.32
N MET A 149 12.16 15.45 11.92
CA MET A 149 10.84 15.53 11.28
C MET A 149 9.74 15.99 12.24
N ARG A 150 9.84 15.64 13.53
CA ARG A 150 8.93 16.16 14.57
C ARG A 150 9.16 17.64 14.83
N ASP A 151 10.42 18.07 14.86
CA ASP A 151 10.78 19.48 15.04
C ASP A 151 10.32 20.33 13.85
N LEU A 152 10.53 19.86 12.61
CA LEU A 152 10.03 20.51 11.39
C LEU A 152 8.50 20.59 11.35
N ALA A 153 7.79 19.54 11.80
CA ALA A 153 6.33 19.56 11.92
C ALA A 153 5.84 20.52 13.01
N ARG A 154 6.67 20.82 14.01
CA ARG A 154 6.36 21.76 15.10
C ARG A 154 6.61 23.22 14.70
N ASP A 155 7.58 23.47 13.83
CA ASP A 155 7.89 24.82 13.32
C ASP A 155 6.84 25.32 12.31
N ASP A 156 6.15 24.43 11.58
CA ASP A 156 5.02 24.80 10.69
C ASP A 156 3.75 25.25 11.44
N GLU A 157 3.69 25.05 12.77
CA GLU A 157 2.59 25.50 13.63
C GLU A 157 2.82 26.90 14.24
N ASP A 158 3.96 27.56 13.97
CA ASP A 158 4.24 28.92 14.44
C ASP A 158 3.57 29.98 13.53
N PRO A 159 2.53 30.70 13.99
CA PRO A 159 1.82 31.68 13.19
C PRO A 159 2.64 32.95 12.83
N GLU A 160 3.85 33.15 13.37
CA GLU A 160 4.69 34.31 13.04
C GLU A 160 5.55 34.17 11.78
N THR A 161 5.63 32.99 11.14
CA THR A 161 6.51 32.79 9.97
C THR A 161 5.80 32.82 8.60
N ARG A 162 4.48 33.06 8.56
CA ARG A 162 3.75 33.27 7.30
C ARG A 162 3.91 34.71 6.81
N HIS A 163 4.98 34.98 6.07
CA HIS A 163 5.18 36.19 5.27
C HIS A 163 5.01 35.92 3.77
#